data_AF-A0A1G8LWX4-F1
#
_entry.id   AF-A0A1G8LWX4-F1
#
_cell.length_a   1.000
_cell.length_b   1.000
_cell.length_c   1.000
_cell.angle_alpha   90.00
_cell.angle_beta   90.00
_cell.angle_gamma   90.00
#
_symmetry.space_group_name_H-M   'P 1'
#
loop_
_entity.id
_entity.type
_entity.pdbx_description
1 polymer ?
#
loop_
_entity_poly.entity_id
_entity_poly.type
_entity_poly.pdbx_seq_one_letter_code
_entity_poly.pdbx_strand_id
1 'polypeptide(L)'
;MQIPAAAIERLSRIDWFANIGSPTRLAGVRQAAAQELGRLLASDTWEAATLEARNAITARLARLHPRDYQAWNDLAGQAEAALRPIWQDLPAALAEATLLADLQWILHAYLMEAAYSRQLAQPLFFDDLLKVYEAGHIPCGWDGEWPTGQLVIC
;
A
#
# COMPACT_ATOMS: atom_id res chain seq x y z
N MET A 1 8.74 18.55 6.80
CA MET A 1 7.58 17.74 6.36
C MET A 1 7.23 16.75 7.47
N GLN A 2 6.01 16.22 7.49
CA GLN A 2 5.59 15.25 8.51
C GLN A 2 4.58 14.26 7.93
N ILE A 3 4.46 13.08 8.55
CA ILE A 3 3.38 12.13 8.25
C ILE A 3 2.04 12.75 8.69
N PRO A 4 1.01 12.84 7.83
CA PRO A 4 -0.28 13.38 8.21
C PRO A 4 -0.96 12.52 9.29
N ALA A 5 -1.41 13.13 10.39
CA ALA A 5 -2.12 12.42 11.46
C ALA A 5 -3.37 11.68 10.94
N ALA A 6 -4.12 12.32 10.03
CA ALA A 6 -5.27 11.71 9.37
C ALA A 6 -4.94 10.42 8.60
N ALA A 7 -3.73 10.32 8.03
CA ALA A 7 -3.31 9.10 7.33
C ALA A 7 -3.13 7.94 8.31
N ILE A 8 -2.57 8.21 9.50
CA ILE A 8 -2.37 7.22 10.57
C ILE A 8 -3.73 6.84 11.20
N GLU A 9 -4.61 7.81 11.44
CA GLU A 9 -5.97 7.56 11.95
C GLU A 9 -6.81 6.70 11.01
N ARG A 10 -6.57 6.74 9.69
CA ARG A 10 -7.21 5.81 8.76
C ARG A 10 -6.77 4.37 9.04
N LEU A 11 -5.46 4.13 9.22
CA LEU A 11 -4.92 2.80 9.47
C LEU A 11 -5.49 2.15 10.73
N SER A 12 -5.70 2.93 11.80
CA SER A 12 -6.23 2.41 13.06
C SER A 12 -7.73 2.07 13.04
N ARG A 13 -8.45 2.47 11.98
CA ARG A 13 -9.89 2.20 11.81
C ARG A 13 -10.17 1.02 10.90
N ILE A 14 -9.14 0.44 10.28
CA ILE A 14 -9.31 -0.65 9.33
C ILE A 14 -9.67 -1.92 10.08
N ASP A 15 -10.79 -2.53 9.69
CA ASP A 15 -11.15 -3.88 10.08
C ASP A 15 -10.41 -4.86 9.17
N TRP A 16 -9.15 -5.10 9.52
CA TRP A 16 -8.21 -5.79 8.66
C TRP A 16 -8.72 -7.17 8.26
N PHE A 17 -8.77 -7.42 6.95
CA PHE A 17 -9.04 -8.74 6.35
C PHE A 17 -10.46 -9.29 6.56
N ALA A 18 -11.40 -8.46 6.99
CA ALA A 18 -12.77 -8.87 7.31
C ALA A 18 -13.52 -9.53 6.14
N ASN A 19 -13.13 -9.25 4.90
CA ASN A 19 -13.85 -9.65 3.68
C ASN A 19 -13.01 -10.47 2.70
N ILE A 20 -11.89 -11.07 3.13
CA ILE A 20 -11.12 -11.97 2.25
C ILE A 20 -12.02 -13.10 1.74
N GLY A 21 -12.02 -13.32 0.43
CA GLY A 21 -12.83 -14.35 -0.24
C GLY A 21 -14.33 -14.03 -0.34
N SER A 22 -14.79 -12.88 0.17
CA SER A 22 -16.15 -12.38 -0.04
C SER A 22 -16.23 -11.52 -1.30
N PRO A 23 -17.37 -11.48 -2.04
CA PRO A 23 -17.50 -10.61 -3.22
C PRO A 23 -17.28 -9.14 -2.90
N THR A 24 -16.46 -8.47 -3.72
CA THR A 24 -16.17 -7.04 -3.58
C THR A 24 -17.21 -6.16 -4.30
N ARG A 25 -17.31 -4.90 -3.87
CA ARG A 25 -18.04 -3.84 -4.58
C ARG A 25 -17.12 -2.76 -5.15
N LEU A 26 -15.80 -2.93 -4.97
CA LEU A 26 -14.81 -1.99 -5.50
C LEU A 26 -14.84 -2.02 -7.03
N ALA A 27 -14.88 -0.85 -7.66
CA ALA A 27 -14.84 -0.73 -9.10
C ALA A 27 -13.40 -0.77 -9.60
N GLY A 28 -13.20 -1.25 -10.84
CA GLY A 28 -11.89 -1.21 -11.49
C GLY A 28 -10.88 -2.24 -11.00
N VAL A 29 -11.25 -3.14 -10.09
CA VAL A 29 -10.39 -4.23 -9.60
C VAL A 29 -10.80 -5.59 -10.20
N ARG A 30 -9.84 -6.50 -10.31
CA ARG A 30 -10.10 -7.92 -10.58
C ARG A 30 -10.12 -8.68 -9.27
N GLN A 31 -11.22 -9.34 -8.96
CA GLN A 31 -11.28 -10.20 -7.78
C GLN A 31 -10.75 -11.60 -8.11
N ALA A 32 -9.79 -12.08 -7.33
CA ALA A 32 -9.26 -13.45 -7.37
C ALA A 32 -9.88 -14.32 -6.26
N ALA A 33 -9.72 -15.64 -6.37
CA ALA A 33 -10.13 -16.54 -5.31
C ALA A 33 -9.16 -16.47 -4.12
N ALA A 34 -9.66 -16.59 -2.88
CA ALA A 34 -8.83 -16.51 -1.68
C ALA A 34 -7.67 -17.53 -1.65
N GLN A 35 -7.86 -18.69 -2.30
CA GLN A 35 -6.82 -19.73 -2.40
C GLN A 35 -5.63 -19.31 -3.27
N GLU A 36 -5.79 -18.29 -4.11
CA GLU A 36 -4.71 -17.76 -4.95
C GLU A 36 -3.85 -16.71 -4.22
N LEU A 37 -4.25 -16.26 -3.04
CA LEU A 37 -3.63 -15.15 -2.30
C LEU A 37 -2.11 -15.30 -2.20
N GLY A 38 -1.63 -16.43 -1.68
CA GLY A 38 -0.18 -16.66 -1.49
C GLY A 38 0.59 -16.66 -2.82
N ARG A 39 0.01 -17.21 -3.89
CA ARG A 39 0.62 -17.22 -5.23
C ARG A 39 0.69 -15.82 -5.84
N LEU A 40 -0.37 -15.04 -5.67
CA LEU A 40 -0.46 -13.68 -6.23
C LEU A 40 0.45 -12.72 -5.47
N LEU A 41 0.46 -12.77 -4.13
CA LEU A 41 1.36 -11.96 -3.30
C LEU A 41 2.84 -12.21 -3.62
N ALA A 42 3.19 -13.47 -3.92
CA ALA A 42 4.54 -13.86 -4.28
C ALA A 42 4.86 -13.70 -5.78
N SER A 43 3.99 -13.03 -6.56
CA SER A 43 4.19 -12.90 -8.00
C SER A 43 5.13 -11.75 -8.37
N ASP A 44 6.00 -11.99 -9.35
CA ASP A 44 6.90 -10.97 -9.89
C ASP A 44 6.14 -9.74 -10.42
N THR A 45 4.93 -9.93 -10.94
CA THR A 45 4.11 -8.82 -11.45
C THR A 45 3.62 -7.92 -10.33
N TRP A 46 3.30 -8.48 -9.16
CA TRP A 46 2.92 -7.70 -7.98
C TRP A 46 4.11 -6.92 -7.41
N GLU A 47 5.23 -7.61 -7.24
CA GLU A 47 6.47 -6.98 -6.76
C GLU A 47 6.89 -5.84 -7.69
N ALA A 48 6.93 -6.09 -9.01
CA ALA A 48 7.27 -5.08 -9.99
C ALA A 48 6.31 -3.87 -9.96
N ALA A 49 5.00 -4.10 -9.87
CA ALA A 49 4.02 -3.00 -9.85
C ALA A 49 4.19 -2.08 -8.63
N THR A 50 4.32 -2.64 -7.42
CA THR A 50 4.48 -1.82 -6.21
C THR A 50 5.85 -1.14 -6.16
N LEU A 51 6.90 -1.78 -6.69
CA LEU A 51 8.23 -1.19 -6.82
C LEU A 51 8.24 -0.02 -7.81
N GLU A 52 7.67 -0.20 -9.00
CA GLU A 52 7.55 0.86 -10.02
C GLU A 52 6.72 2.04 -9.51
N ALA A 53 5.63 1.79 -8.79
CA ALA A 53 4.85 2.85 -8.15
C ALA A 53 5.70 3.67 -7.15
N ARG A 54 6.48 3.00 -6.30
CA ARG A 54 7.38 3.68 -5.34
C ARG A 54 8.52 4.41 -6.05
N ASN A 55 9.08 3.85 -7.11
CA ASN A 55 10.12 4.49 -7.93
C ASN A 55 9.58 5.74 -8.62
N ALA A 56 8.33 5.74 -9.08
CA ALA A 56 7.70 6.93 -9.67
C ALA A 56 7.61 8.09 -8.67
N ILE A 57 7.30 7.80 -7.39
CA ILE A 57 7.30 8.79 -6.30
C ILE A 57 8.70 9.39 -6.13
N THR A 58 9.72 8.56 -5.90
CA THR A 58 11.09 9.05 -5.62
C THR A 58 11.69 9.76 -6.82
N ALA A 59 11.51 9.24 -8.04
CA ALA A 59 11.99 9.88 -9.27
C ALA A 59 11.35 11.26 -9.49
N ARG A 60 10.04 11.38 -9.21
CA ARG A 60 9.35 12.67 -9.32
C ARG A 60 9.86 13.66 -8.29
N LEU A 61 9.98 13.25 -7.02
CA LEU A 61 10.48 14.11 -5.95
C LEU A 61 11.91 14.57 -6.22
N ALA A 62 12.80 13.66 -6.60
CA ALA A 62 14.19 14.00 -6.94
C ALA A 62 14.27 14.99 -8.12
N ARG A 63 13.43 14.83 -9.14
CA ARG A 63 13.44 15.67 -10.35
C ARG A 63 12.78 17.02 -10.17
N LEU A 64 11.62 17.07 -9.52
CA LEU A 64 10.75 18.26 -9.48
C LEU A 64 10.73 18.96 -8.12
N HIS A 65 10.99 18.23 -7.03
CA HIS A 65 10.91 18.74 -5.67
C HIS A 65 12.17 18.37 -4.85
N PRO A 66 13.39 18.64 -5.37
CA PRO A 66 14.63 18.13 -4.76
C PRO A 66 14.86 18.64 -3.33
N ARG A 67 14.34 19.82 -2.98
CA ARG A 67 14.39 20.34 -1.59
C ARG A 67 13.48 19.55 -0.65
N ASP A 68 12.25 19.26 -1.07
CA ASP A 68 11.31 18.46 -0.27
C ASP A 68 11.78 17.00 -0.16
N TYR A 69 12.45 16.50 -1.20
CA TYR A 69 13.02 15.14 -1.22
C TYR A 69 14.09 14.93 -0.16
N GLN A 70 14.78 15.98 0.31
CA GLN A 70 15.76 15.86 1.41
C GLN A 70 15.14 15.33 2.71
N ALA A 71 13.84 15.51 2.91
CA ALA A 71 13.12 14.99 4.09
C ALA A 71 12.78 13.49 3.99
N TRP A 72 13.12 12.80 2.90
CA TRP A 72 12.69 11.42 2.63
C TRP A 72 13.07 10.45 3.76
N ASN A 73 14.33 10.48 4.20
CA ASN A 73 14.81 9.56 5.23
C ASN A 73 14.16 9.83 6.60
N ASP A 74 14.02 11.11 6.95
CA ASP A 74 13.36 11.51 8.21
C ASP A 74 11.88 11.08 8.21
N LEU A 75 11.19 11.24 7.08
CA LEU A 75 9.81 10.77 6.92
C LEU A 75 9.70 9.25 6.94
N ALA A 76 10.65 8.55 6.33
CA ALA A 76 10.69 7.09 6.35
C ALA A 76 10.80 6.55 7.78
N GLY A 77 11.64 7.19 8.62
CA GLY A 77 11.74 6.87 10.05
C GLY A 77 10.47 7.22 10.84
N GLN A 78 9.83 8.36 10.53
CA GLN A 78 8.54 8.72 11.13
C GLN A 78 7.43 7.71 10.76
N ALA A 79 7.37 7.27 9.50
CA ALA A 79 6.42 6.27 9.04
C ALA A 79 6.62 4.93 9.76
N GLU A 80 7.85 4.45 9.87
CA GLU A 80 8.16 3.23 10.60
C GLU A 80 7.74 3.31 12.08
N ALA A 81 8.03 4.44 12.74
CA ALA A 81 7.63 4.66 14.12
C ALA A 81 6.10 4.70 14.28
N ALA A 82 5.39 5.33 13.33
CA ALA A 82 3.93 5.43 13.34
C ALA A 82 3.23 4.08 13.09
N LEU A 83 3.85 3.18 12.33
CA LEU A 83 3.30 1.86 12.01
C LEU A 83 3.51 0.82 13.11
N ARG A 84 4.50 1.02 13.99
CA ARG A 84 4.79 0.11 15.11
C ARG A 84 3.57 -0.30 15.95
N PRO A 85 2.68 0.61 16.42
CA PRO A 85 1.48 0.22 17.14
C PRO A 85 0.51 -0.58 16.26
N ILE A 86 0.37 -0.23 14.98
CA ILE A 86 -0.50 -0.96 14.04
C ILE A 86 -0.08 -2.43 13.97
N TRP A 87 1.22 -2.71 13.91
CA TRP A 87 1.75 -4.08 13.86
C TRP A 87 1.44 -4.92 15.09
N GLN A 88 1.27 -4.28 16.25
CA GLN A 88 0.96 -4.98 17.51
C GLN A 88 -0.52 -5.37 17.58
N ASP A 89 -1.38 -4.62 16.91
CA ASP A 89 -2.82 -4.81 16.90
C ASP A 89 -3.31 -5.69 15.75
N LEU A 90 -2.41 -6.14 14.86
CA LEU A 90 -2.76 -7.01 13.73
C LEU A 90 -3.25 -8.39 14.21
N PRO A 91 -4.27 -8.98 13.56
CA PRO A 91 -4.74 -10.31 13.90
C PRO A 91 -3.62 -11.36 13.83
N ALA A 92 -3.53 -12.24 14.84
CA ALA A 92 -2.53 -13.32 14.87
C ALA A 92 -2.62 -14.29 13.66
N ALA A 93 -3.74 -14.30 12.95
CA ALA A 93 -3.92 -15.02 11.69
C ALA A 93 -3.00 -14.52 10.56
N LEU A 94 -2.36 -13.36 10.72
CA LEU A 94 -1.32 -12.82 9.83
C LEU A 94 0.08 -13.41 10.04
N ALA A 95 0.20 -14.56 10.71
CA ALA A 95 1.47 -15.22 10.94
C ALA A 95 2.21 -15.67 9.66
N GLU A 96 1.62 -15.51 8.47
CA GLU A 96 2.31 -15.71 7.21
C GLU A 96 3.29 -14.55 6.94
N ALA A 97 4.59 -14.86 6.99
CA ALA A 97 5.67 -13.89 6.87
C ALA A 97 5.60 -13.06 5.57
N THR A 98 5.18 -13.67 4.47
CA THR A 98 5.05 -13.00 3.16
C THR A 98 3.98 -11.90 3.19
N LEU A 99 2.80 -12.21 3.73
CA LEU A 99 1.71 -11.24 3.84
C LEU A 99 2.07 -10.09 4.79
N LEU A 100 2.74 -10.39 5.91
CA LEU A 100 3.19 -9.35 6.83
C LEU A 100 4.24 -8.43 6.17
N ALA A 101 5.20 -9.00 5.45
CA ALA A 101 6.24 -8.22 4.75
C ALA A 101 5.64 -7.33 3.65
N ASP A 102 4.70 -7.86 2.87
CA ASP A 102 3.99 -7.10 1.84
C ASP A 102 3.16 -5.95 2.44
N LEU A 103 2.39 -6.23 3.50
CA LEU A 103 1.63 -5.20 4.21
C LEU A 103 2.54 -4.10 4.78
N GLN A 104 3.69 -4.47 5.36
CA GLN A 104 4.67 -3.52 5.86
C GLN A 104 5.20 -2.62 4.75
N TRP A 105 5.53 -3.20 3.58
CA TRP A 105 5.95 -2.45 2.41
C TRP A 105 4.88 -1.45 1.94
N ILE A 106 3.63 -1.91 1.81
CA ILE A 106 2.52 -1.09 1.32
C ILE A 106 2.17 0.04 2.28
N LEU A 107 2.02 -0.25 3.59
CA LEU A 107 1.66 0.81 4.54
C LEU A 107 2.77 1.83 4.74
N HIS A 108 4.05 1.40 4.66
CA HIS A 108 5.17 2.34 4.65
C HIS A 108 5.09 3.26 3.43
N ALA A 109 4.91 2.69 2.24
CA ALA A 109 4.79 3.45 1.00
C ALA A 109 3.55 4.37 0.99
N TYR A 110 2.42 3.94 1.55
CA TYR A 110 1.23 4.77 1.74
C TYR A 110 1.51 6.00 2.61
N LEU A 111 2.16 5.82 3.77
CA LEU A 111 2.47 6.97 4.64
C LEU A 111 3.45 7.94 3.96
N MET A 112 4.42 7.41 3.20
CA MET A 112 5.33 8.23 2.39
C MET A 112 4.56 9.00 1.30
N GLU A 113 3.68 8.32 0.57
CA GLU A 113 2.84 8.92 -0.47
C GLU A 113 1.92 10.00 0.10
N ALA A 114 1.29 9.75 1.25
CA ALA A 114 0.43 10.71 1.95
C ALA A 114 1.19 11.97 2.37
N ALA A 115 2.41 11.82 2.89
CA ALA A 115 3.27 12.94 3.29
C ALA A 115 3.67 13.83 2.10
N TYR A 116 3.86 13.23 0.92
CA TYR A 116 4.22 13.91 -0.32
C TYR A 116 3.04 14.19 -1.25
N SER A 117 1.80 13.97 -0.82
CA SER A 117 0.59 14.03 -1.67
C SER A 117 0.44 15.33 -2.47
N ARG A 118 0.92 16.47 -1.94
CA ARG A 118 0.90 17.78 -2.63
C ARG A 118 1.93 17.91 -3.75
N GLN A 119 3.00 17.12 -3.71
CA GLN A 119 4.08 17.09 -4.69
C GLN A 119 3.82 16.04 -5.78
N LEU A 120 2.95 15.06 -5.53
CA LEU A 120 2.69 13.94 -6.42
C LEU A 120 1.55 14.22 -7.41
N ALA A 121 1.58 13.50 -8.53
CA ALA A 121 0.46 13.50 -9.47
C ALA A 121 -0.65 12.59 -8.95
N GLN A 122 -1.90 12.96 -9.22
CA GLN A 122 -3.07 12.14 -8.89
C GLN A 122 -3.42 11.23 -10.08
N PRO A 123 -4.00 10.04 -9.85
CA PRO A 123 -4.32 9.42 -8.55
C PRO A 123 -3.07 8.93 -7.79
N LEU A 124 -3.23 8.66 -6.49
CA LEU A 124 -2.22 8.13 -5.59
C LEU A 124 -2.37 6.60 -5.47
N PHE A 125 -1.33 5.86 -5.83
CA PHE A 125 -1.41 4.41 -5.98
C PHE A 125 -1.56 3.70 -4.63
N PHE A 126 -0.75 4.06 -3.64
CA PHE A 126 -0.81 3.40 -2.32
C PHE A 126 -2.05 3.83 -1.52
N ASP A 127 -2.58 5.04 -1.76
CA ASP A 127 -3.91 5.44 -1.28
C ASP A 127 -5.03 4.57 -1.88
N ASP A 128 -4.94 4.21 -3.16
CA ASP A 128 -5.88 3.28 -3.80
C ASP A 128 -5.77 1.86 -3.24
N LEU A 129 -4.55 1.39 -2.95
CA LEU A 129 -4.35 0.12 -2.23
C LEU A 129 -4.97 0.17 -0.83
N LEU A 130 -4.90 1.31 -0.14
CA LEU A 130 -5.49 1.44 1.18
C LEU A 130 -7.01 1.28 1.16
N LYS A 131 -7.69 1.78 0.12
CA LYS A 131 -9.14 1.61 -0.05
C LYS A 131 -9.55 0.14 -0.13
N VAL A 132 -8.66 -0.74 -0.61
CA VAL A 132 -8.88 -2.19 -0.62
C VAL A 132 -8.87 -2.75 0.80
N TYR A 133 -7.89 -2.37 1.61
CA TYR A 133 -7.83 -2.76 3.02
C TYR A 133 -9.01 -2.19 3.83
N GLU A 134 -9.39 -0.93 3.60
CA GLU A 134 -10.57 -0.31 4.22
C GLU A 134 -11.87 -1.05 3.87
N ALA A 135 -11.92 -1.72 2.71
CA ALA A 135 -13.02 -2.59 2.33
C ALA A 135 -12.91 -4.02 2.89
N GLY A 136 -11.90 -4.32 3.72
CA GLY A 136 -11.65 -5.63 4.32
C GLY A 136 -11.01 -6.65 3.38
N HIS A 137 -10.53 -6.24 2.21
CA HIS A 137 -9.83 -7.08 1.23
C HIS A 137 -8.31 -6.86 1.30
N ILE A 138 -7.55 -7.64 0.52
CA ILE A 138 -6.11 -7.55 0.32
C ILE A 138 -5.83 -7.27 -1.15
N PRO A 139 -5.09 -6.20 -1.49
CA PRO A 139 -4.47 -6.09 -2.79
C PRO A 139 -3.38 -7.16 -2.89
N CYS A 140 -3.55 -8.09 -3.81
CA CYS A 140 -2.72 -9.29 -3.88
C CYS A 140 -1.99 -9.44 -5.21
N GLY A 141 -2.24 -8.58 -6.21
CA GLY A 141 -1.51 -8.67 -7.47
C GLY A 141 -1.81 -7.58 -8.49
N TRP A 142 -1.15 -7.68 -9.63
CA TRP A 142 -1.34 -6.80 -10.79
C TRP A 142 -1.49 -7.63 -12.06
N ASP A 143 -2.49 -7.32 -12.87
CA ASP A 143 -2.81 -8.00 -14.11
C ASP A 143 -2.57 -7.08 -15.32
N GLY A 144 -1.68 -7.46 -16.22
CA GLY A 144 -1.20 -6.61 -17.31
C GLY A 144 0.06 -5.80 -16.95
N GLU A 145 0.37 -4.78 -17.76
CA GLU A 145 1.59 -3.98 -17.62
C GLU A 145 1.37 -2.74 -16.75
N TRP A 146 2.34 -2.38 -15.92
CA TRP A 146 2.31 -1.10 -15.22
C TRP A 146 2.53 0.07 -16.21
N PRO A 147 1.79 1.20 -16.14
CA PRO A 147 0.74 1.54 -15.17
C PRO A 147 -0.69 1.28 -15.69
N THR A 148 -0.87 0.61 -16.83
CA THR A 148 -2.18 0.48 -17.52
C THR A 148 -2.96 -0.79 -17.15
N GLY A 149 -2.35 -1.69 -16.40
CA GLY A 149 -2.95 -2.92 -15.92
C GLY A 149 -4.01 -2.71 -14.85
N GLN A 150 -4.44 -3.81 -14.25
CA GLN A 150 -5.55 -3.87 -13.31
C GLN A 150 -5.10 -4.40 -11.96
N LEU A 151 -5.51 -3.73 -10.88
CA LEU A 151 -5.30 -4.20 -9.52
C LEU A 151 -6.09 -5.49 -9.28
N VAL A 152 -5.40 -6.50 -8.75
CA VAL A 152 -5.98 -7.78 -8.34
C VAL A 152 -6.16 -7.77 -6.82
N ILE A 153 -7.34 -8.17 -6.37
CA ILE A 153 -7.67 -8.24 -4.95
C ILE A 153 -8.19 -9.61 -4.54
N CYS A 154 -8.00 -9.94 -3.28
CA CYS A 154 -8.39 -11.16 -2.58
C CYS A 154 -9.08 -10.73 -1.26
#